data_AF-A0A9E3I6B0-F1
#
_entry.id   AF-A0A9E3I6B0-F1
#
_cell.length_a   1.000
_cell.length_b   1.000
_cell.length_c   1.000
_cell.angle_alpha   90.00
_cell.angle_beta   90.00
_cell.angle_gamma   90.00
#
_symmetry.space_group_name_H-M   'P 1'
#
loop_
_entity.id
_entity.type
_entity.pdbx_description
1 polymer ?
#
loop_
_entity_poly.entity_id
_entity_poly.type
_entity_poly.pdbx_seq_one_letter_code
_entity_poly.pdbx_strand_id
1 'polypeptide(L)'
;MCFVEKVSMKKDTRKPNIPVGKTLIVNKYLITSLLSLLALLLLDSAVLALEPDEILIIANGNRSESLAIAQYYCAKRGVPAENILTLRLGTKLNYTISRANYEKQMAEPIRERLLSLGSSGHIKCLLTTYGVPVKVGGRGPLEGQVDKLKQLRGLVEQEKHELEQLKKNGSAKQKGNANRKLALLQSKINSILGKETGASVDSELSMVLFGNYELYRWRPNILKNNLVDFSFNSLMVCRLDGPQILIAKGLVNKAIIAEKTGLTGIAYIDSRGIAEDRKRYSFGYYDQSLRDLAAFTRLRTKLTVREERTEKLFAAGACPRTAIYCGWYSLKKYIDAFDFVDGAIGYHISSWEAVNLRDPNSSQWCPAMLKDGITATLGAVAEPYLHSFPEPKAFFMELYNGRCLVEAYYRTKPFNSWQLVLIGDPLYRPFKKP
;
A
#
# COMPACT_ATOMS: atom_id res chain seq x y z
N MET A 1 67.39 59.77 21.43
CA MET A 1 68.77 60.03 21.89
C MET A 1 69.12 58.95 22.90
N CYS A 2 70.21 58.23 22.64
CA CYS A 2 70.92 57.23 23.46
C CYS A 2 70.12 56.01 23.99
N PHE A 3 70.39 54.80 23.50
CA PHE A 3 71.52 53.89 23.85
C PHE A 3 71.40 53.37 25.30
N VAL A 4 70.98 52.10 25.47
CA VAL A 4 71.81 50.87 25.54
C VAL A 4 72.36 50.67 26.95
N GLU A 5 72.07 49.50 27.54
CA GLU A 5 73.13 48.69 28.14
C GLU A 5 72.75 47.21 28.26
N LYS A 6 73.69 46.37 27.79
CA LYS A 6 73.71 44.90 27.90
C LYS A 6 74.46 44.52 29.18
N VAL A 7 73.97 43.56 29.95
CA VAL A 7 74.78 42.64 30.78
C VAL A 7 74.02 41.31 30.87
N SER A 8 74.41 40.28 30.13
CA SER A 8 75.41 39.23 30.41
C SER A 8 74.91 38.03 31.24
N MET A 9 75.23 36.87 30.68
CA MET A 9 74.78 35.49 30.90
C MET A 9 74.85 34.92 32.33
N LYS A 10 73.89 34.04 32.65
CA LYS A 10 74.17 32.69 33.19
C LYS A 10 73.02 31.71 32.85
N LYS A 11 73.37 30.55 32.29
CA LYS A 11 72.48 29.43 31.96
C LYS A 11 72.05 28.72 33.26
N ASP A 12 70.74 28.60 33.48
CA ASP A 12 70.17 27.62 34.42
C ASP A 12 69.30 26.65 33.62
N THR A 13 69.77 25.42 33.51
CA THR A 13 69.11 24.28 32.89
C THR A 13 68.13 23.66 33.89
N ARG A 14 66.84 24.05 33.85
CA ARG A 14 65.77 23.29 34.51
C ARG A 14 64.52 23.23 33.62
N LYS A 15 64.09 21.99 33.34
CA LYS A 15 62.93 21.61 32.52
C LYS A 15 61.62 22.17 33.09
N PRO A 16 60.63 22.53 32.26
CA PRO A 16 59.29 22.90 32.73
C PRO A 16 58.53 21.67 33.25
N ASN A 17 58.02 21.76 34.47
CA ASN A 17 57.15 20.78 35.11
C ASN A 17 55.75 20.88 34.49
N ILE A 18 55.36 19.90 33.66
CA ILE A 18 53.99 19.75 33.15
C ILE A 18 53.19 18.99 34.22
N PRO A 19 52.07 19.51 34.74
CA PRO A 19 51.21 18.72 35.61
C PRO A 19 50.48 17.66 34.78
N VAL A 20 50.95 16.42 34.90
CA VAL A 20 50.21 15.22 34.47
C VAL A 20 49.15 14.92 35.53
N GLY A 21 47.88 14.80 35.12
CA GLY A 21 46.84 14.20 35.96
C GLY A 21 45.57 15.04 36.11
N LYS A 22 44.75 15.12 35.06
CA LYS A 22 43.30 15.17 35.23
C LYS A 22 42.71 13.99 34.49
N THR A 23 42.65 12.87 35.19
CA THR A 23 41.83 11.72 34.81
C THR A 23 40.41 12.24 34.60
N LEU A 24 39.88 12.15 33.37
CA LEU A 24 38.46 12.34 33.13
C LEU A 24 37.75 11.22 33.91
N ILE A 25 37.25 11.54 35.11
CA ILE A 25 36.25 10.72 35.78
C ILE A 25 34.98 10.91 34.97
N VAL A 26 34.84 10.17 33.88
CA VAL A 26 33.56 10.10 33.17
C VAL A 26 32.59 9.44 34.14
N ASN A 27 31.65 10.24 34.61
CA ASN A 27 30.71 9.82 35.63
C ASN A 27 29.96 8.57 35.15
N LYS A 28 30.16 7.44 35.84
CA LYS A 28 29.55 6.13 35.50
C LYS A 28 28.03 6.24 35.36
N TYR A 29 27.43 7.18 36.11
CA TYR A 29 26.00 7.51 36.06
C TYR A 29 25.58 8.26 34.79
N LEU A 30 26.48 9.03 34.16
CA LEU A 30 26.20 9.75 32.91
C LEU A 30 26.25 8.80 31.70
N ILE A 31 27.21 7.86 31.68
CA ILE A 31 27.29 6.82 30.63
C ILE A 31 26.11 5.86 30.72
N THR A 32 25.73 5.42 31.93
CA THR A 32 24.57 4.54 32.12
C THR A 32 23.26 5.25 31.79
N SER A 33 23.09 6.53 32.13
CA SER A 33 21.91 7.33 31.73
C SER A 33 21.83 7.52 30.21
N LEU A 34 22.95 7.78 29.53
CA LEU A 34 22.98 7.93 28.07
C LEU A 34 22.69 6.60 27.35
N LEU A 35 23.21 5.47 27.86
CA LEU A 35 22.90 4.12 27.35
C LEU A 35 21.43 3.73 27.59
N SER A 36 20.85 4.16 28.71
CA SER A 36 19.42 3.93 29.02
C SER A 36 18.52 4.73 28.07
N LEU A 37 18.89 5.98 27.79
CA LEU A 37 18.17 6.84 26.84
C LEU A 37 18.29 6.31 25.39
N LEU A 38 19.47 5.79 25.02
CA LEU A 38 19.68 5.14 23.72
C LEU A 38 18.91 3.81 23.61
N ALA A 39 18.81 3.04 24.71
CA ALA A 39 18.01 1.82 24.77
C ALA A 39 16.50 2.11 24.68
N LEU A 40 16.01 3.19 25.31
CA LEU A 40 14.64 3.66 25.14
C LEU A 40 14.35 4.13 23.70
N LEU A 41 15.31 4.76 23.02
CA LEU A 41 15.17 5.15 21.60
C LEU A 41 15.24 3.95 20.64
N LEU A 42 15.88 2.84 21.03
CA LEU A 42 15.90 1.58 20.26
C LEU A 42 14.66 0.70 20.51
N LEU A 43 13.97 0.88 21.64
CA LEU A 43 12.71 0.20 21.97
C LEU A 43 11.51 0.70 21.14
N ASP A 44 11.61 1.88 20.53
CA ASP A 44 10.47 2.56 19.89
C ASP A 44 10.07 1.98 18.52
N SER A 45 10.98 1.24 17.85
CA SER A 45 10.69 0.66 16.52
C SER A 45 10.07 -0.74 16.57
N ALA A 46 10.34 -1.51 17.62
CA ALA A 46 9.87 -2.88 17.76
C ALA A 46 8.43 -2.97 18.28
N VAL A 47 7.99 -2.00 19.10
CA VAL A 47 6.65 -2.00 19.73
C VAL A 47 5.52 -1.64 18.76
N LEU A 48 5.84 -1.12 17.57
CA LEU A 48 4.86 -0.67 16.56
C LEU A 48 4.80 -1.54 15.30
N ALA A 49 5.56 -2.63 15.25
CA ALA A 49 5.63 -3.50 14.10
C ALA A 49 4.50 -4.54 14.15
N LEU A 50 3.87 -4.84 13.02
CA LEU A 50 2.90 -5.93 12.93
C LEU A 50 3.56 -7.27 13.30
N GLU A 51 2.95 -7.98 14.25
CA GLU A 51 3.38 -9.29 14.74
C GLU A 51 2.44 -10.42 14.30
N PRO A 52 2.89 -11.69 14.29
CA PRO A 52 2.09 -12.82 13.79
C PRO A 52 0.75 -13.05 14.51
N ASP A 53 0.69 -12.83 15.82
CA ASP A 53 -0.51 -13.00 16.63
C ASP A 53 -1.57 -11.90 16.40
N GLU A 54 -1.18 -10.80 15.76
CA GLU A 54 -2.06 -9.69 15.36
C GLU A 54 -2.74 -9.91 13.99
N ILE A 55 -2.57 -11.09 13.38
CA ILE A 55 -3.11 -11.45 12.08
C ILE A 55 -4.26 -12.45 12.24
N LEU A 56 -5.45 -12.10 11.74
CA LEU A 56 -6.58 -13.02 11.57
C LEU A 56 -6.67 -13.46 10.11
N ILE A 57 -6.60 -14.77 9.87
CA ILE A 57 -6.63 -15.36 8.54
C ILE A 57 -8.08 -15.71 8.17
N ILE A 58 -8.55 -15.21 7.03
CA ILE A 58 -9.89 -15.47 6.49
C ILE A 58 -9.78 -16.48 5.35
N ALA A 59 -10.28 -17.69 5.58
CA ALA A 59 -10.27 -18.78 4.60
C ALA A 59 -11.68 -19.15 4.13
N ASN A 60 -11.81 -19.57 2.88
CA ASN A 60 -13.04 -20.20 2.38
C ASN A 60 -13.11 -21.66 2.85
N GLY A 61 -13.92 -21.94 3.87
CA GLY A 61 -14.10 -23.27 4.44
C GLY A 61 -14.76 -24.28 3.52
N ASN A 62 -15.35 -23.86 2.39
CA ASN A 62 -15.86 -24.77 1.36
C ASN A 62 -14.78 -25.23 0.37
N ARG A 63 -13.51 -24.84 0.58
CA ARG A 63 -12.38 -25.19 -0.28
C ARG A 63 -11.16 -25.60 0.54
N SER A 64 -10.74 -26.85 0.38
CA SER A 64 -9.55 -27.39 1.07
C SER A 64 -8.28 -26.63 0.70
N GLU A 65 -8.19 -26.10 -0.53
CA GLU A 65 -7.06 -25.31 -1.00
C GLU A 65 -6.89 -24.00 -0.20
N SER A 66 -8.00 -23.36 0.12
CA SER A 66 -8.04 -22.11 0.88
C SER A 66 -7.53 -22.31 2.31
N LEU A 67 -8.00 -23.38 2.96
CA LEU A 67 -7.58 -23.77 4.30
C LEU A 67 -6.11 -24.22 4.32
N ALA A 68 -5.66 -24.95 3.30
CA ALA A 68 -4.27 -25.40 3.19
C ALA A 68 -3.29 -24.22 3.08
N ILE A 69 -3.67 -23.09 2.46
CA ILE A 69 -2.86 -21.87 2.47
C ILE A 69 -2.85 -21.22 3.85
N ALA A 70 -4.00 -21.15 4.52
CA ALA A 70 -4.09 -20.57 5.87
C ALA A 70 -3.19 -21.30 6.87
N GLN A 71 -3.32 -22.63 6.93
CA GLN A 71 -2.48 -23.48 7.79
C GLN A 71 -1.00 -23.38 7.42
N TYR A 72 -0.70 -23.31 6.12
CA TYR A 72 0.67 -23.11 5.65
C TYR A 72 1.26 -21.79 6.15
N TYR A 73 0.48 -20.70 6.10
CA TYR A 73 0.91 -19.40 6.59
C TYR A 73 1.17 -19.42 8.10
N CYS A 74 0.27 -19.99 8.90
CA CYS A 74 0.47 -20.21 10.33
C CYS A 74 1.79 -20.93 10.61
N ALA A 75 2.05 -22.05 9.94
CA ALA A 75 3.27 -22.83 10.14
C ALA A 75 4.55 -22.09 9.74
N LYS A 76 4.50 -21.21 8.73
CA LYS A 76 5.69 -20.48 8.23
C LYS A 76 5.96 -19.17 8.98
N ARG A 77 4.92 -18.49 9.46
CA ARG A 77 5.03 -17.17 10.10
C ARG A 77 4.77 -17.18 11.60
N GLY A 78 4.39 -18.32 12.19
CA GLY A 78 4.09 -18.42 13.62
C GLY A 78 2.76 -17.75 13.99
N VAL A 79 1.86 -17.52 13.03
CA VAL A 79 0.50 -17.06 13.34
C VAL A 79 -0.23 -18.18 14.08
N PRO A 80 -0.88 -17.92 15.24
CA PRO A 80 -1.60 -18.93 15.99
C PRO A 80 -2.67 -19.63 15.14
N ALA A 81 -2.83 -20.95 15.29
CA ALA A 81 -3.76 -21.71 14.46
C ALA A 81 -5.23 -21.32 14.72
N GLU A 82 -5.53 -20.88 15.95
CA GLU A 82 -6.81 -20.30 16.36
C GLU A 82 -7.14 -18.98 15.65
N ASN A 83 -6.17 -18.32 15.03
CA ASN A 83 -6.40 -17.13 14.22
C ASN A 83 -6.90 -17.46 12.80
N ILE A 84 -7.22 -18.72 12.49
CA ILE A 84 -7.91 -19.08 11.25
C ILE A 84 -9.43 -19.00 11.46
N LEU A 85 -10.07 -18.07 10.75
CA LEU A 85 -11.52 -18.01 10.61
C LEU A 85 -11.96 -18.57 9.25
N THR A 86 -12.69 -19.69 9.28
CA THR A 86 -13.27 -20.28 8.07
C THR A 86 -14.67 -19.75 7.80
N LEU A 87 -14.92 -19.25 6.60
CA LEU A 87 -16.22 -18.77 6.14
C LEU A 87 -16.81 -19.66 5.06
N ARG A 88 -18.14 -19.78 5.01
CA ARG A 88 -18.85 -20.54 3.98
C ARG A 88 -19.09 -19.66 2.75
N LEU A 89 -18.14 -19.63 1.81
CA LEU A 89 -18.19 -18.76 0.62
C LEU A 89 -18.49 -19.52 -0.69
N GLY A 90 -18.84 -20.81 -0.57
CA GLY A 90 -19.20 -21.67 -1.70
C GLY A 90 -18.01 -22.37 -2.35
N THR A 91 -18.30 -23.42 -3.13
CA THR A 91 -17.31 -24.26 -3.81
C THR A 91 -16.82 -23.66 -5.12
N LYS A 92 -17.63 -22.83 -5.80
CA LYS A 92 -17.26 -22.13 -7.04
C LYS A 92 -16.34 -20.95 -6.75
N LEU A 93 -15.28 -20.80 -7.55
CA LEU A 93 -14.35 -19.65 -7.47
C LEU A 93 -15.01 -18.40 -8.05
N ASN A 94 -15.77 -17.70 -7.20
CA ASN A 94 -16.37 -16.42 -7.57
C ASN A 94 -15.39 -15.28 -7.32
N TYR A 95 -15.24 -14.38 -8.30
CA TYR A 95 -14.50 -13.13 -8.12
C TYR A 95 -15.31 -12.09 -7.37
N THR A 96 -16.63 -12.07 -7.58
CA THR A 96 -17.53 -11.05 -7.02
C THR A 96 -18.52 -11.69 -6.05
N ILE A 97 -18.73 -11.04 -4.90
CA ILE A 97 -19.80 -11.32 -3.95
C ILE A 97 -20.81 -10.16 -3.97
N SER A 98 -22.11 -10.44 -3.82
CA SER A 98 -23.10 -9.36 -3.71
C SER A 98 -22.91 -8.60 -2.40
N ARG A 99 -23.35 -7.34 -2.33
CA ARG A 99 -23.24 -6.54 -1.10
C ARG A 99 -23.93 -7.21 0.09
N ALA A 100 -25.14 -7.72 -0.11
CA ALA A 100 -25.89 -8.44 0.92
C ALA A 100 -25.19 -9.72 1.39
N ASN A 101 -24.60 -10.50 0.47
CA ASN A 101 -23.86 -11.69 0.85
C ASN A 101 -22.51 -11.36 1.52
N TYR A 102 -21.85 -10.27 1.11
CA TYR A 102 -20.65 -9.78 1.81
C TYR A 102 -20.97 -9.49 3.27
N GLU A 103 -22.06 -8.77 3.54
CA GLU A 103 -22.45 -8.44 4.90
C GLU A 103 -22.70 -9.70 5.74
N LYS A 104 -23.55 -10.59 5.23
CA LYS A 104 -24.01 -11.80 5.95
C LYS A 104 -22.96 -12.90 6.05
N GLN A 105 -22.16 -13.11 5.00
CA GLN A 105 -21.24 -14.26 4.90
C GLN A 105 -19.80 -13.91 5.27
N MET A 106 -19.45 -12.62 5.32
CA MET A 106 -18.10 -12.16 5.63
C MET A 106 -18.07 -11.15 6.77
N ALA A 107 -18.67 -9.98 6.60
CA ALA A 107 -18.48 -8.87 7.53
C ALA A 107 -19.00 -9.20 8.94
N GLU A 108 -20.23 -9.72 9.04
CA GLU A 108 -20.86 -10.09 10.31
C GLU A 108 -20.08 -11.19 11.06
N PRO A 109 -19.76 -12.37 10.48
CA PRO A 109 -18.93 -13.37 11.15
C PRO A 109 -17.53 -12.87 11.55
N ILE A 110 -16.93 -11.98 10.77
CA ILE A 110 -15.63 -11.38 11.10
C ILE A 110 -15.76 -10.45 12.30
N ARG A 111 -16.80 -9.59 12.36
CA ARG A 111 -17.06 -8.75 13.53
C ARG A 111 -17.31 -9.60 14.77
N GLU A 112 -18.12 -10.64 14.69
CA GLU A 112 -18.36 -11.57 15.80
C GLU A 112 -17.06 -12.20 16.30
N ARG A 113 -16.21 -12.66 15.36
CA ARG A 113 -14.90 -13.22 15.72
C ARG A 113 -14.02 -12.19 16.43
N LEU A 114 -13.91 -10.98 15.89
CA LEU A 114 -13.09 -9.92 16.48
C LEU A 114 -13.59 -9.51 17.87
N LEU A 115 -14.91 -9.43 18.07
CA LEU A 115 -15.51 -9.16 19.38
C LEU A 115 -15.25 -10.30 20.38
N SER A 116 -15.26 -11.55 19.94
CA SER A 116 -15.01 -12.72 20.80
C SER A 116 -13.58 -12.79 21.35
N LEU A 117 -12.62 -12.13 20.70
CA LEU A 117 -11.22 -12.08 21.15
C LEU A 117 -11.00 -11.12 22.34
N GLY A 118 -11.97 -10.24 22.63
CA GLY A 118 -11.92 -9.31 23.76
C GLY A 118 -10.69 -8.40 23.77
N SER A 119 -10.24 -7.98 24.95
CA SER A 119 -9.00 -7.21 25.14
C SER A 119 -7.72 -8.04 24.96
N SER A 120 -7.85 -9.36 24.78
CA SER A 120 -6.73 -10.30 24.71
C SER A 120 -6.23 -10.56 23.28
N GLY A 121 -6.96 -10.15 22.25
CA GLY A 121 -6.55 -10.30 20.84
C GLY A 121 -6.54 -8.96 20.10
N HIS A 122 -5.36 -8.36 19.94
CA HIS A 122 -5.19 -7.14 19.16
C HIS A 122 -4.98 -7.48 17.67
N ILE A 123 -6.03 -7.94 17.00
CA ILE A 123 -5.97 -8.13 15.54
C ILE A 123 -5.85 -6.77 14.86
N LYS A 124 -4.76 -6.55 14.13
CA LYS A 124 -4.50 -5.35 13.31
C LYS A 124 -4.58 -5.64 11.82
N CYS A 125 -4.41 -6.89 11.42
CA CYS A 125 -4.37 -7.30 10.02
C CYS A 125 -5.29 -8.48 9.73
N LEU A 126 -6.04 -8.40 8.64
CA LEU A 126 -6.77 -9.51 8.05
C LEU A 126 -5.99 -10.06 6.85
N LEU A 127 -5.82 -11.38 6.80
CA LEU A 127 -5.18 -12.06 5.68
C LEU A 127 -6.20 -12.95 4.96
N THR A 128 -6.60 -12.57 3.76
CA THR A 128 -7.49 -13.42 2.95
C THR A 128 -6.69 -14.44 2.14
N THR A 129 -7.21 -15.65 1.95
CA THR A 129 -6.54 -16.70 1.15
C THR A 129 -7.30 -17.01 -0.14
N TYR A 130 -6.65 -17.79 -1.02
CA TYR A 130 -7.21 -18.28 -2.28
C TYR A 130 -8.65 -18.77 -2.12
N GLY A 131 -9.55 -18.36 -3.00
CA GLY A 131 -10.97 -18.73 -2.96
C GLY A 131 -11.88 -17.80 -2.17
N VAL A 132 -11.36 -16.78 -1.48
CA VAL A 132 -12.15 -15.65 -0.94
C VAL A 132 -12.45 -14.66 -2.07
N PRO A 133 -13.69 -14.19 -2.31
CA PRO A 133 -13.99 -13.22 -3.37
C PRO A 133 -13.07 -11.98 -3.32
N VAL A 134 -12.80 -11.37 -4.48
CA VAL A 134 -11.91 -10.18 -4.58
C VAL A 134 -12.70 -8.88 -4.64
N LYS A 135 -13.98 -8.92 -5.01
CA LYS A 135 -14.83 -7.74 -5.24
C LYS A 135 -16.18 -7.86 -4.56
N VAL A 136 -16.63 -6.77 -3.94
CA VAL A 136 -18.01 -6.58 -3.48
C VAL A 136 -18.80 -5.82 -4.55
N GLY A 137 -19.96 -6.36 -4.93
CA GLY A 137 -20.89 -5.72 -5.85
C GLY A 137 -21.43 -4.39 -5.32
N GLY A 138 -21.90 -3.53 -6.23
CA GLY A 138 -22.56 -2.29 -5.85
C GLY A 138 -23.83 -2.54 -5.04
N ARG A 139 -24.18 -1.57 -4.17
CA ARG A 139 -25.41 -1.57 -3.36
C ARG A 139 -26.68 -1.58 -4.22
N GLY A 140 -26.60 -1.01 -5.43
CA GLY A 140 -27.78 -0.73 -6.25
C GLY A 140 -28.54 0.53 -5.80
N PRO A 141 -29.69 0.82 -6.44
CA PRO A 141 -30.47 2.01 -6.15
C PRO A 141 -30.99 2.04 -4.72
N LEU A 142 -31.02 3.22 -4.10
CA LEU A 142 -31.69 3.44 -2.83
C LEU A 142 -33.21 3.38 -3.00
N GLU A 143 -33.87 2.65 -2.10
CA GLU A 143 -35.33 2.60 -2.02
C GLU A 143 -35.92 3.95 -1.58
N GLY A 144 -37.15 4.25 -2.02
CA GLY A 144 -37.87 5.46 -1.63
C GLY A 144 -37.30 6.78 -2.20
N GLN A 145 -36.36 6.75 -3.15
CA GLN A 145 -35.73 7.98 -3.70
C GLN A 145 -36.26 8.40 -5.09
N VAL A 146 -37.40 7.85 -5.54
CA VAL A 146 -37.94 8.07 -6.91
C VAL A 146 -38.22 9.54 -7.19
N ASP A 147 -38.92 10.23 -6.31
CA ASP A 147 -39.27 11.65 -6.50
C ASP A 147 -38.03 12.54 -6.47
N LYS A 148 -37.09 12.25 -5.56
CA LYS A 148 -35.81 12.96 -5.49
C LYS A 148 -34.99 12.76 -6.77
N LEU A 149 -34.97 11.55 -7.34
CA LEU A 149 -34.33 11.29 -8.63
C LEU A 149 -34.99 12.09 -9.75
N LYS A 150 -36.32 12.16 -9.78
CA LYS A 150 -37.06 12.96 -10.77
C LYS A 150 -36.70 14.44 -10.65
N GLN A 151 -36.68 14.99 -9.44
CA GLN A 151 -36.29 16.37 -9.17
C GLN A 151 -34.85 16.65 -9.60
N LEU A 152 -33.89 15.78 -9.21
CA LEU A 152 -32.49 15.95 -9.57
C LEU A 152 -32.28 15.88 -11.09
N ARG A 153 -32.98 14.99 -11.79
CA ARG A 153 -32.94 14.92 -13.26
C ARG A 153 -33.48 16.19 -13.90
N GLY A 154 -34.58 16.75 -13.39
CA GLY A 154 -35.10 18.04 -13.85
C GLY A 154 -34.08 19.17 -13.69
N LEU A 155 -33.41 19.23 -12.53
CA LEU A 155 -32.34 20.21 -12.27
C LEU A 155 -31.13 20.02 -13.22
N VAL A 156 -30.78 18.77 -13.55
CA VAL A 156 -29.70 18.48 -14.52
C VAL A 156 -30.05 19.01 -15.90
N GLU A 157 -31.26 18.79 -16.39
CA GLU A 157 -31.68 19.28 -17.70
C GLU A 157 -31.73 20.82 -17.75
N GLN A 158 -32.20 21.46 -16.68
CA GLN A 158 -32.13 22.92 -16.54
C GLN A 158 -30.69 23.44 -16.60
N GLU A 159 -29.79 22.83 -15.82
CA GLU A 159 -28.38 23.23 -15.79
C GLU A 159 -27.66 23.00 -17.12
N LYS A 160 -27.99 21.92 -17.84
CA LYS A 160 -27.47 21.67 -19.19
C LYS A 160 -27.90 22.77 -20.16
N HIS A 161 -29.17 23.17 -20.11
CA HIS A 161 -29.67 24.24 -20.96
C HIS A 161 -29.00 25.58 -20.66
N GLU A 162 -28.82 25.92 -19.38
CA GLU A 162 -28.06 27.10 -18.96
C GLU A 162 -26.61 27.06 -19.46
N LEU A 163 -25.94 25.91 -19.33
CA LEU A 163 -24.58 25.73 -19.82
C LEU A 163 -24.47 25.89 -21.34
N GLU A 164 -25.47 25.46 -22.11
CA GLU A 164 -25.52 25.67 -23.56
C GLU A 164 -25.63 27.15 -23.94
N GLN A 165 -26.43 27.93 -23.21
CA GLN A 165 -26.48 29.38 -23.41
C GLN A 165 -25.15 30.05 -23.02
N LEU A 166 -24.58 29.64 -21.89
CA LEU A 166 -23.28 30.13 -21.44
C LEU A 166 -22.16 29.74 -22.41
N LYS A 167 -22.23 28.60 -23.11
CA LYS A 167 -21.23 28.23 -24.14
C LYS A 167 -21.11 29.29 -25.22
N LYS A 168 -22.23 29.89 -25.64
CA LYS A 168 -22.29 30.93 -26.68
C LYS A 168 -21.68 32.25 -26.19
N ASN A 169 -22.15 32.79 -25.05
CA ASN A 169 -21.83 34.18 -24.66
C ASN A 169 -21.28 34.34 -23.22
N GLY A 170 -21.06 33.24 -22.49
CA GLY A 170 -20.66 33.25 -21.08
C GLY A 170 -19.15 33.33 -20.87
N SER A 171 -18.75 33.91 -19.74
CA SER A 171 -17.36 33.91 -19.28
C SER A 171 -16.88 32.50 -18.90
N ALA A 172 -15.56 32.27 -18.94
CA ALA A 172 -14.96 31.01 -18.51
C ALA A 172 -15.33 30.64 -17.07
N LYS A 173 -15.46 31.63 -16.17
CA LYS A 173 -15.86 31.44 -14.78
C LYS A 173 -17.29 30.93 -14.66
N GLN A 174 -18.24 31.50 -15.42
CA GLN A 174 -19.63 31.06 -15.43
C GLN A 174 -19.76 29.62 -15.97
N LYS A 175 -19.11 29.32 -17.10
CA LYS A 175 -19.04 27.96 -17.66
C LYS A 175 -18.47 26.96 -16.65
N GLY A 176 -17.40 27.35 -15.94
CA GLY A 176 -16.78 26.54 -14.90
C GLY A 176 -17.72 26.27 -13.72
N ASN A 177 -18.48 27.27 -13.28
CA ASN A 177 -19.45 27.11 -12.19
C ASN A 177 -20.61 26.19 -12.59
N ALA A 178 -21.19 26.37 -13.78
CA ALA A 178 -22.26 25.52 -14.28
C ALA A 178 -21.81 24.06 -14.44
N ASN A 179 -20.61 23.83 -14.99
CA ASN A 179 -20.02 22.49 -15.06
C ASN A 179 -19.85 21.83 -13.67
N ARG A 180 -19.44 22.59 -12.65
CA ARG A 180 -19.33 22.08 -11.26
C ARG A 180 -20.70 21.73 -10.68
N LYS A 181 -21.72 22.56 -10.92
CA LYS A 181 -23.09 22.32 -10.45
C LYS A 181 -23.68 21.07 -11.13
N LEU A 182 -23.50 20.93 -12.44
CA LEU A 182 -23.89 19.73 -13.19
C LEU A 182 -23.19 18.47 -12.64
N ALA A 183 -21.88 18.54 -12.40
CA ALA A 183 -21.12 17.43 -11.81
C ALA A 183 -21.63 17.06 -10.40
N LEU A 184 -21.97 18.04 -9.57
CA LEU A 184 -22.54 17.81 -8.24
C LEU A 184 -23.92 17.14 -8.32
N LEU A 185 -24.81 17.61 -9.19
CA LEU A 185 -26.13 17.01 -9.40
C LEU A 185 -26.01 15.58 -9.91
N GLN A 186 -25.15 15.34 -10.91
CA GLN A 186 -24.90 14.01 -11.45
C GLN A 186 -24.33 13.08 -10.38
N SER A 187 -23.46 13.59 -9.49
CA SER A 187 -22.91 12.84 -8.37
C SER A 187 -24.00 12.40 -7.38
N LYS A 188 -24.96 13.28 -7.06
CA LYS A 188 -26.13 12.93 -6.22
C LYS A 188 -27.00 11.87 -6.87
N ILE A 189 -27.26 11.97 -8.18
CA ILE A 189 -28.00 10.95 -8.93
C ILE A 189 -27.26 9.61 -8.89
N ASN A 190 -25.95 9.62 -9.16
CA ASN A 190 -25.13 8.40 -9.17
C ASN A 190 -25.11 7.72 -7.80
N SER A 191 -24.96 8.50 -6.72
CA SER A 191 -25.06 8.03 -5.35
C SER A 191 -26.40 7.34 -5.09
N ILE A 192 -27.53 7.96 -5.47
CA ILE A 192 -28.86 7.35 -5.29
C ILE A 192 -29.00 6.07 -6.11
N LEU A 193 -28.54 6.06 -7.37
CA LEU A 193 -28.59 4.87 -8.23
C LEU A 193 -27.62 3.76 -7.81
N GLY A 194 -26.75 4.02 -6.83
CA GLY A 194 -25.74 3.06 -6.38
C GLY A 194 -24.61 2.84 -7.37
N LYS A 195 -24.38 3.76 -8.32
CA LYS A 195 -23.18 3.72 -9.16
C LYS A 195 -21.95 3.97 -8.30
N GLU A 196 -20.83 3.32 -8.60
CA GLU A 196 -19.58 3.48 -7.83
C GLU A 196 -19.73 3.15 -6.33
N THR A 197 -20.59 2.19 -5.98
CA THR A 197 -20.76 1.69 -4.59
C THR A 197 -20.19 0.29 -4.37
N GLY A 198 -19.53 -0.26 -5.39
CA GLY A 198 -18.77 -1.51 -5.29
C GLY A 198 -17.31 -1.21 -4.96
N ALA A 199 -16.60 -2.19 -4.41
CA ALA A 199 -15.23 -2.06 -3.95
C ALA A 199 -14.51 -3.41 -4.02
N SER A 200 -13.21 -3.44 -3.74
CA SER A 200 -12.55 -4.71 -3.41
C SER A 200 -13.01 -5.21 -2.04
N VAL A 201 -13.09 -6.54 -1.90
CA VAL A 201 -13.38 -7.18 -0.60
C VAL A 201 -12.37 -6.71 0.44
N ASP A 202 -11.10 -6.68 0.08
CA ASP A 202 -10.01 -6.30 0.98
C ASP A 202 -10.19 -4.86 1.52
N SER A 203 -10.65 -3.93 0.67
CA SER A 203 -10.84 -2.52 1.06
C SER A 203 -12.11 -2.28 1.88
N GLU A 204 -13.12 -3.15 1.76
CA GLU A 204 -14.31 -3.16 2.61
C GLU A 204 -13.99 -3.80 3.97
N LEU A 205 -13.22 -4.90 3.96
CA LEU A 205 -12.73 -5.55 5.18
C LEU A 205 -11.86 -4.61 6.03
N SER A 206 -11.13 -3.66 5.42
CA SER A 206 -10.42 -2.62 6.17
C SER A 206 -11.34 -1.79 7.07
N MET A 207 -12.62 -1.73 6.74
CA MET A 207 -13.62 -0.97 7.46
C MET A 207 -14.69 -1.84 8.12
N VAL A 208 -14.41 -3.14 8.32
CA VAL A 208 -15.40 -4.09 8.84
C VAL A 208 -15.93 -3.74 10.23
N LEU A 209 -15.16 -3.01 11.05
CA LEU A 209 -15.54 -2.53 12.38
C LEU A 209 -16.19 -1.13 12.38
N PHE A 210 -16.34 -0.51 11.21
CA PHE A 210 -17.04 0.76 11.11
C PHE A 210 -18.55 0.49 11.15
N GLY A 211 -19.30 1.41 11.77
CA GLY A 211 -20.76 1.44 11.62
C GLY A 211 -21.16 1.83 10.20
N ASN A 212 -22.36 2.40 10.04
CA ASN A 212 -22.79 2.83 8.72
C ASN A 212 -21.87 3.92 8.13
N TYR A 213 -21.41 3.71 6.91
CA TYR A 213 -20.65 4.69 6.13
C TYR A 213 -21.21 4.84 4.71
N GLU A 214 -20.92 5.98 4.09
CA GLU A 214 -21.27 6.21 2.68
C GLU A 214 -20.48 5.27 1.77
N LEU A 215 -21.20 4.51 0.93
CA LEU A 215 -20.62 3.59 -0.03
C LEU A 215 -20.30 4.27 -1.37
N TYR A 216 -20.95 5.39 -1.67
CA TYR A 216 -20.70 6.10 -2.92
C TYR A 216 -19.26 6.60 -2.95
N ARG A 217 -18.51 6.08 -3.92
CA ARG A 217 -17.07 6.30 -4.08
C ARG A 217 -16.30 5.70 -2.92
N TRP A 218 -15.47 6.50 -2.26
CA TRP A 218 -14.41 6.00 -1.40
C TRP A 218 -14.39 6.74 -0.07
N ARG A 219 -13.71 6.13 0.91
CA ARG A 219 -13.51 6.72 2.23
C ARG A 219 -12.02 6.96 2.46
N PRO A 220 -11.62 8.11 3.04
CA PRO A 220 -10.22 8.35 3.37
C PRO A 220 -9.66 7.21 4.24
N ASN A 221 -8.50 6.69 3.87
CA ASN A 221 -7.80 5.73 4.71
C ASN A 221 -7.18 6.46 5.90
N ILE A 222 -7.67 6.19 7.11
CA ILE A 222 -7.22 6.85 8.34
C ILE A 222 -5.77 6.44 8.67
N LEU A 223 -5.32 5.25 8.27
CA LEU A 223 -3.94 4.79 8.52
C LEU A 223 -2.91 5.52 7.64
N LYS A 224 -3.35 6.24 6.60
CA LYS A 224 -2.44 6.98 5.72
C LYS A 224 -1.80 8.15 6.46
N ASN A 225 -0.46 8.22 6.41
CA ASN A 225 0.36 9.23 7.07
C ASN A 225 0.25 9.30 8.61
N ASN A 226 -0.48 8.41 9.27
CA ASN A 226 -0.57 8.41 10.72
C ASN A 226 0.73 7.86 11.33
N LEU A 227 1.35 8.65 12.20
CA LEU A 227 2.55 8.26 12.94
C LEU A 227 2.23 7.35 14.13
N VAL A 228 0.97 7.35 14.57
CA VAL A 228 0.51 6.59 15.74
C VAL A 228 -0.70 5.76 15.34
N ASP A 229 -0.66 4.47 15.70
CA ASP A 229 -1.58 3.41 15.24
C ASP A 229 -2.95 3.44 15.96
N PHE A 230 -3.46 4.64 16.29
CA PHE A 230 -4.66 4.81 17.13
C PHE A 230 -6.00 4.66 16.37
N SER A 231 -6.05 3.91 15.27
CA SER A 231 -7.32 3.58 14.64
C SER A 231 -7.80 2.20 15.10
N PHE A 232 -8.48 2.14 16.25
CA PHE A 232 -9.04 0.90 16.78
C PHE A 232 -10.04 0.20 15.85
N ASN A 233 -10.53 0.87 14.81
CA ASN A 233 -11.57 0.34 13.91
C ASN A 233 -11.05 0.03 12.48
N SER A 234 -9.89 0.53 12.08
CA SER A 234 -9.36 0.30 10.72
C SER A 234 -8.37 -0.84 10.73
N LEU A 235 -8.68 -1.89 9.97
CA LEU A 235 -7.79 -3.04 9.84
C LEU A 235 -6.97 -2.95 8.56
N MET A 236 -5.71 -3.36 8.65
CA MET A 236 -4.91 -3.66 7.48
C MET A 236 -5.43 -4.95 6.84
N VAL A 237 -5.34 -5.05 5.51
CA VAL A 237 -5.80 -6.24 4.78
C VAL A 237 -4.85 -6.57 3.65
N CYS A 238 -4.43 -7.83 3.59
CA CYS A 238 -3.60 -8.39 2.52
C CYS A 238 -4.19 -9.73 2.04
N ARG A 239 -3.66 -10.24 0.92
CA ARG A 239 -4.19 -11.42 0.24
C ARG A 239 -3.07 -12.37 -0.21
N LEU A 240 -3.23 -13.65 0.09
CA LEU A 240 -2.49 -14.76 -0.51
C LEU A 240 -3.35 -15.45 -1.58
N ASP A 241 -3.21 -15.00 -2.82
CA ASP A 241 -4.03 -15.45 -3.96
C ASP A 241 -3.26 -15.27 -5.27
N GLY A 242 -3.80 -15.78 -6.37
CA GLY A 242 -3.19 -15.67 -7.68
C GLY A 242 -3.74 -16.72 -8.66
N PRO A 243 -3.15 -16.85 -9.85
CA PRO A 243 -3.61 -17.79 -10.88
C PRO A 243 -3.70 -19.25 -10.41
N GLN A 244 -2.84 -19.64 -9.46
CA GLN A 244 -2.77 -21.01 -8.95
C GLN A 244 -2.47 -21.01 -7.45
N ILE A 245 -2.89 -22.10 -6.78
CA ILE A 245 -2.66 -22.29 -5.34
C ILE A 245 -1.16 -22.30 -4.98
N LEU A 246 -0.31 -22.89 -5.84
CA LEU A 246 1.13 -22.96 -5.61
C LEU A 246 1.79 -21.58 -5.68
N ILE A 247 1.30 -20.70 -6.57
CA ILE A 247 1.74 -19.30 -6.64
C ILE A 247 1.41 -18.59 -5.33
N ALA A 248 0.18 -18.74 -4.81
CA ALA A 248 -0.25 -18.13 -3.56
C ALA A 248 0.61 -18.59 -2.35
N LYS A 249 0.93 -19.89 -2.25
CA LYS A 249 1.89 -20.39 -1.25
C LYS A 249 3.30 -19.86 -1.47
N GLY A 250 3.70 -19.74 -2.74
CA GLY A 250 5.01 -19.23 -3.16
C GLY A 250 5.27 -17.79 -2.70
N LEU A 251 4.24 -16.94 -2.62
CA LEU A 251 4.39 -15.56 -2.12
C LEU A 251 5.05 -15.52 -0.73
N VAL A 252 4.68 -16.45 0.16
CA VAL A 252 5.23 -16.57 1.52
C VAL A 252 6.67 -17.05 1.49
N ASN A 253 6.96 -18.07 0.67
CA ASN A 253 8.31 -18.63 0.57
C ASN A 253 9.32 -17.62 0.04
N LYS A 254 8.98 -16.96 -1.06
CA LYS A 254 9.85 -15.98 -1.69
C LYS A 254 10.11 -14.79 -0.76
N ALA A 255 9.10 -14.37 0.02
CA ALA A 255 9.27 -13.34 1.04
C ALA A 255 10.26 -13.77 2.13
N ILE A 256 10.10 -14.97 2.70
CA ILE A 256 11.00 -15.50 3.74
C ILE A 256 12.42 -15.72 3.22
N ILE A 257 12.57 -16.18 1.97
CA ILE A 257 13.88 -16.33 1.33
C ILE A 257 14.57 -14.97 1.25
N ALA A 258 13.90 -13.97 0.71
CA ALA A 258 14.45 -12.63 0.56
C ALA A 258 14.77 -11.94 1.89
N GLU A 259 13.98 -12.18 2.95
CA GLU A 259 14.28 -11.68 4.30
C GLU A 259 15.56 -12.30 4.88
N LYS A 260 15.85 -13.57 4.54
CA LYS A 260 17.07 -14.26 5.00
C LYS A 260 18.30 -13.88 4.18
N THR A 261 18.16 -13.76 2.87
CA THR A 261 19.29 -13.55 1.95
C THR A 261 19.52 -12.08 1.60
N GLY A 262 18.56 -11.22 1.92
CA GLY A 262 18.47 -9.86 1.39
C GLY A 262 17.92 -9.83 -0.04
N LEU A 263 17.14 -8.79 -0.35
CA LEU A 263 16.65 -8.57 -1.71
C LEU A 263 17.78 -8.03 -2.60
N THR A 264 18.13 -8.79 -3.64
CA THR A 264 19.16 -8.41 -4.63
C THR A 264 18.63 -8.53 -6.05
N GLY A 265 19.13 -7.72 -6.97
CA GLY A 265 18.67 -7.71 -8.37
C GLY A 265 18.68 -6.31 -8.94
N ILE A 266 17.78 -6.08 -9.89
CA ILE A 266 17.66 -4.81 -10.62
C ILE A 266 16.28 -4.20 -10.37
N ALA A 267 16.25 -2.90 -10.10
CA ALA A 267 15.04 -2.11 -10.06
C ALA A 267 14.76 -1.53 -11.45
N TYR A 268 13.61 -1.89 -12.02
CA TYR A 268 13.13 -1.40 -13.30
C TYR A 268 11.98 -0.43 -13.07
N ILE A 269 12.20 0.84 -13.41
CA ILE A 269 11.22 1.91 -13.21
C ILE A 269 10.78 2.44 -14.57
N ASP A 270 9.48 2.39 -14.84
CA ASP A 270 8.88 2.69 -16.13
C ASP A 270 8.05 3.98 -16.02
N SER A 271 8.72 5.10 -16.26
CA SER A 271 8.12 6.43 -16.35
C SER A 271 7.92 6.81 -17.82
N ARG A 272 6.93 7.67 -18.10
CA ARG A 272 6.57 8.03 -19.48
C ARG A 272 7.21 9.31 -20.00
N GLY A 273 8.01 9.98 -19.17
CA GLY A 273 8.63 11.26 -19.53
C GLY A 273 7.63 12.42 -19.49
N ILE A 274 6.53 12.29 -18.75
CA ILE A 274 5.53 13.34 -18.59
C ILE A 274 6.14 14.46 -17.73
N ALA A 275 5.96 15.70 -18.18
CA ALA A 275 6.45 16.87 -17.46
C ALA A 275 5.88 16.93 -16.05
N GLU A 276 6.71 17.36 -15.09
CA GLU A 276 6.28 17.52 -13.70
C GLU A 276 5.09 18.48 -13.60
N ASP A 277 4.14 18.14 -12.75
CA ASP A 277 3.02 18.99 -12.40
C ASP A 277 2.85 18.99 -10.87
N ARG A 278 2.80 20.19 -10.28
CA ARG A 278 2.64 20.39 -8.83
C ARG A 278 1.24 20.02 -8.35
N LYS A 279 0.27 19.88 -9.26
CA LYS A 279 -1.08 19.43 -8.91
C LYS A 279 -1.02 17.98 -8.47
N ARG A 280 -1.21 17.77 -7.16
CA ARG A 280 -1.25 16.44 -6.55
C ARG A 280 -2.21 15.52 -7.31
N TYR A 281 -1.76 14.29 -7.53
CA TYR A 281 -2.47 13.25 -8.25
C TYR A 281 -2.73 13.49 -9.74
N SER A 282 -2.04 14.46 -10.37
CA SER A 282 -2.03 14.57 -11.83
C SER A 282 -1.10 13.54 -12.46
N PHE A 283 -1.12 13.46 -13.79
CA PHE A 283 -0.23 12.57 -14.51
C PHE A 283 1.25 12.96 -14.31
N GLY A 284 1.57 14.26 -14.42
CA GLY A 284 2.94 14.75 -14.18
C GLY A 284 3.44 14.48 -12.76
N TYR A 285 2.56 14.54 -11.76
CA TYR A 285 2.89 14.24 -10.37
C TYR A 285 3.32 12.79 -10.17
N TYR A 286 2.55 11.82 -10.70
CA TYR A 286 2.89 10.40 -10.57
C TYR A 286 4.11 10.01 -11.42
N ASP A 287 4.28 10.61 -12.61
CA ASP A 287 5.49 10.39 -13.43
C ASP A 287 6.75 10.86 -12.70
N GLN A 288 6.67 12.04 -12.09
CA GLN A 288 7.77 12.56 -11.27
C GLN A 288 8.05 11.64 -10.08
N SER A 289 7.01 11.09 -9.45
CA SER A 289 7.19 10.14 -8.34
C SER A 289 7.91 8.85 -8.75
N LEU A 290 7.71 8.36 -9.99
CA LEU A 290 8.49 7.24 -10.54
C LEU A 290 9.97 7.62 -10.75
N ARG A 291 10.24 8.81 -11.31
CA ARG A 291 11.62 9.31 -11.44
C ARG A 291 12.29 9.49 -10.08
N ASP A 292 11.57 10.01 -9.10
CA ASP A 292 12.06 10.12 -7.73
C ASP A 292 12.33 8.73 -7.13
N LEU A 293 11.43 7.76 -7.32
CA LEU A 293 11.64 6.38 -6.88
C LEU A 293 12.96 5.82 -7.42
N ALA A 294 13.26 6.03 -8.70
CA ALA A 294 14.53 5.61 -9.28
C ALA A 294 15.73 6.26 -8.56
N ALA A 295 15.67 7.56 -8.29
CA ALA A 295 16.73 8.28 -7.56
C ALA A 295 16.88 7.77 -6.11
N PHE A 296 15.78 7.65 -5.36
CA PHE A 296 15.80 7.17 -3.97
C PHE A 296 16.24 5.71 -3.87
N THR A 297 15.91 4.87 -4.86
CA THR A 297 16.38 3.48 -4.89
C THR A 297 17.91 3.41 -4.97
N ARG A 298 18.54 4.26 -5.81
CA ARG A 298 20.01 4.38 -5.89
C ARG A 298 20.64 4.87 -4.60
N LEU A 299 19.96 5.79 -3.89
CA LEU A 299 20.47 6.39 -2.65
C LEU A 299 20.30 5.50 -1.43
N ARG A 300 19.23 4.70 -1.38
CA ARG A 300 18.79 3.96 -0.17
C ARG A 300 19.12 2.48 -0.22
N THR A 301 19.46 1.94 -1.39
CA THR A 301 19.72 0.51 -1.59
C THR A 301 20.99 0.29 -2.40
N LYS A 302 21.42 -0.97 -2.52
CA LYS A 302 22.51 -1.38 -3.40
C LYS A 302 22.02 -1.90 -4.76
N LEU A 303 20.72 -1.77 -5.06
CA LEU A 303 20.14 -2.28 -6.29
C LEU A 303 20.58 -1.43 -7.48
N THR A 304 20.91 -2.09 -8.59
CA THR A 304 21.08 -1.41 -9.88
C THR A 304 19.71 -0.89 -10.32
N VAL A 305 19.65 0.35 -10.83
CA VAL A 305 18.40 0.96 -11.30
C VAL A 305 18.46 1.21 -12.80
N ARG A 306 17.47 0.65 -13.52
CA ARG A 306 17.22 0.87 -14.94
C ARG A 306 15.89 1.57 -15.12
N GLU A 307 15.85 2.55 -16.01
CA GLU A 307 14.68 3.38 -16.23
C GLU A 307 14.26 3.32 -17.70
N GLU A 308 12.96 3.17 -17.93
CA GLU A 308 12.31 3.58 -19.18
C GLU A 308 11.67 4.94 -18.90
N ARG A 309 11.92 5.91 -19.77
CA ARG A 309 11.53 7.33 -19.57
C ARG A 309 10.69 7.86 -20.73
N THR A 310 10.17 6.95 -21.56
CA THR A 310 9.35 7.24 -22.73
C THR A 310 8.02 6.52 -22.63
N GLU A 311 7.12 6.74 -23.57
CA GLU A 311 5.82 6.04 -23.59
C GLU A 311 5.92 4.54 -23.95
N LYS A 312 7.12 4.04 -24.23
CA LYS A 312 7.36 2.63 -24.50
C LYS A 312 7.30 1.84 -23.20
N LEU A 313 6.89 0.58 -23.32
CA LEU A 313 7.10 -0.40 -22.27
C LEU A 313 8.47 -1.06 -22.45
N PHE A 314 9.00 -1.63 -21.37
CA PHE A 314 10.08 -2.60 -21.47
C PHE A 314 9.72 -3.74 -22.43
N ALA A 315 10.66 -4.10 -23.30
CA ALA A 315 10.47 -5.18 -24.27
C ALA A 315 10.48 -6.56 -23.59
N ALA A 316 9.94 -7.57 -24.27
CA ALA A 316 9.93 -8.94 -23.78
C ALA A 316 11.35 -9.43 -23.42
N GLY A 317 11.50 -10.06 -22.25
CA GLY A 317 12.78 -10.52 -21.69
C GLY A 317 13.82 -9.43 -21.37
N ALA A 318 13.49 -8.13 -21.47
CA ALA A 318 14.47 -7.06 -21.27
C ALA A 318 14.85 -6.80 -19.81
N CYS A 319 14.09 -7.37 -18.86
CA CYS A 319 14.20 -7.12 -17.44
C CYS A 319 14.57 -8.38 -16.63
N PRO A 320 15.76 -8.97 -16.84
CA PRO A 320 16.21 -10.10 -16.04
C PRO A 320 16.45 -9.71 -14.57
N ARG A 321 16.29 -10.67 -13.65
CA ARG A 321 16.56 -10.49 -12.22
C ARG A 321 15.88 -9.25 -11.61
N THR A 322 14.62 -9.05 -11.95
CA THR A 322 13.82 -7.92 -11.48
C THR A 322 13.52 -8.06 -9.99
N ALA A 323 14.05 -7.14 -9.18
CA ALA A 323 13.80 -7.05 -7.74
C ALA A 323 12.74 -6.00 -7.40
N ILE A 324 12.71 -4.90 -8.16
CA ILE A 324 11.68 -3.87 -8.03
C ILE A 324 11.12 -3.57 -9.42
N TYR A 325 9.80 -3.48 -9.52
CA TYR A 325 9.13 -2.94 -10.69
C TYR A 325 8.09 -1.88 -10.31
N CYS A 326 8.10 -0.73 -10.97
CA CYS A 326 6.95 0.17 -10.88
C CYS A 326 6.81 0.95 -12.18
N GLY A 327 5.61 0.99 -12.74
CA GLY A 327 5.39 1.52 -14.08
C GLY A 327 3.97 1.92 -14.40
N TRP A 328 3.80 2.58 -15.56
CA TRP A 328 2.51 2.95 -16.15
C TRP A 328 2.65 3.40 -17.61
N TYR A 329 1.65 3.39 -18.48
CA TYR A 329 0.29 2.86 -18.39
C TYR A 329 0.05 2.01 -19.63
N SER A 330 -0.37 0.76 -19.45
CA SER A 330 -0.74 -0.15 -20.54
C SER A 330 -1.87 -1.08 -20.07
N LEU A 331 -3.11 -0.63 -20.28
CA LEU A 331 -4.31 -1.27 -19.77
C LEU A 331 -4.45 -2.73 -20.22
N LYS A 332 -4.43 -3.66 -19.25
CA LYS A 332 -4.58 -5.12 -19.47
C LYS A 332 -3.68 -5.68 -20.57
N LYS A 333 -2.52 -5.05 -20.78
CA LYS A 333 -1.55 -5.42 -21.81
C LYS A 333 -0.19 -5.54 -21.15
N TYR A 334 -0.09 -6.60 -20.35
CA TYR A 334 1.18 -7.08 -19.82
C TYR A 334 2.09 -7.53 -20.96
N ILE A 335 3.38 -7.17 -20.85
CA ILE A 335 4.46 -7.70 -21.67
C ILE A 335 5.34 -8.50 -20.73
N ASP A 336 5.65 -9.73 -21.10
CA ASP A 336 6.57 -10.62 -20.38
C ASP A 336 8.02 -10.12 -20.51
N ALA A 337 8.27 -8.98 -19.88
CA ALA A 337 9.56 -8.32 -19.86
C ALA A 337 10.43 -8.81 -18.70
N PHE A 338 9.83 -9.33 -17.63
CA PHE A 338 10.44 -9.45 -16.32
C PHE A 338 10.68 -10.90 -15.91
N ASP A 339 11.90 -11.20 -15.49
CA ASP A 339 12.23 -12.41 -14.73
C ASP A 339 12.43 -12.00 -13.26
N PHE A 340 11.43 -12.27 -12.43
CA PHE A 340 11.38 -11.78 -11.05
C PHE A 340 12.19 -12.66 -10.09
N VAL A 341 13.01 -12.03 -9.25
CA VAL A 341 13.73 -12.74 -8.18
C VAL A 341 12.80 -13.05 -7.00
N ASP A 342 13.21 -14.00 -6.16
CA ASP A 342 12.59 -14.19 -4.86
C ASP A 342 12.68 -12.90 -4.03
N GLY A 343 11.52 -12.46 -3.54
CA GLY A 343 11.35 -11.18 -2.85
C GLY A 343 10.98 -10.01 -3.74
N ALA A 344 10.86 -10.17 -5.06
CA ALA A 344 10.52 -9.06 -5.94
C ALA A 344 9.19 -8.39 -5.60
N ILE A 345 9.18 -7.05 -5.59
CA ILE A 345 7.99 -6.24 -5.29
C ILE A 345 7.73 -5.29 -6.45
N GLY A 346 6.49 -5.20 -6.90
CA GLY A 346 6.16 -4.22 -7.91
C GLY A 346 4.70 -4.12 -8.27
N TYR A 347 4.35 -3.02 -8.93
CA TYR A 347 2.99 -2.80 -9.41
C TYR A 347 2.94 -1.90 -10.64
N HIS A 348 1.91 -2.11 -11.44
CA HIS A 348 1.62 -1.30 -12.62
C HIS A 348 0.41 -0.41 -12.33
N ILE A 349 0.53 0.90 -12.55
CA ILE A 349 -0.55 1.87 -12.32
C ILE A 349 -1.50 1.79 -13.52
N SER A 350 -2.49 0.92 -13.42
CA SER A 350 -3.54 0.76 -14.42
C SER A 350 -4.83 0.22 -13.79
N SER A 351 -5.97 0.53 -14.41
CA SER A 351 -7.28 0.10 -13.96
C SER A 351 -7.51 -1.39 -14.27
N TRP A 352 -8.40 -2.05 -13.52
CA TRP A 352 -8.85 -3.42 -13.82
C TRP A 352 -7.77 -4.52 -13.84
N GLU A 353 -6.62 -4.31 -13.21
CA GLU A 353 -5.47 -5.23 -13.27
C GLU A 353 -5.56 -6.45 -12.34
N ALA A 354 -6.56 -6.49 -11.43
CA ALA A 354 -6.77 -7.59 -10.49
C ALA A 354 -8.17 -8.23 -10.62
N VAL A 355 -8.87 -8.03 -11.74
CA VAL A 355 -10.25 -8.51 -11.95
C VAL A 355 -10.28 -10.02 -12.15
N ASN A 356 -9.36 -10.52 -12.99
CA ASN A 356 -9.23 -11.93 -13.34
C ASN A 356 -8.02 -12.53 -12.63
N LEU A 357 -7.87 -12.23 -11.33
CA LEU A 357 -6.67 -12.56 -10.54
C LEU A 357 -6.29 -14.05 -10.56
N ARG A 358 -7.26 -14.95 -10.79
CA ARG A 358 -7.07 -16.40 -10.79
C ARG A 358 -7.07 -17.02 -12.18
N ASP A 359 -7.07 -16.20 -13.23
CA ASP A 359 -6.99 -16.66 -14.60
C ASP A 359 -5.51 -16.73 -15.04
N PRO A 360 -4.95 -17.93 -15.29
CA PRO A 360 -3.55 -18.11 -15.69
C PRO A 360 -3.22 -17.63 -17.10
N ASN A 361 -4.25 -17.28 -17.90
CA ASN A 361 -4.12 -16.77 -19.26
C ASN A 361 -4.45 -15.27 -19.35
N SER A 362 -4.69 -14.61 -18.21
CA SER A 362 -5.02 -13.19 -18.18
C SER A 362 -3.83 -12.34 -18.61
N SER A 363 -4.09 -11.37 -19.49
CA SER A 363 -3.12 -10.33 -19.88
C SER A 363 -3.07 -9.15 -18.91
N GLN A 364 -3.82 -9.22 -17.80
CA GLN A 364 -3.77 -8.23 -16.72
C GLN A 364 -2.45 -8.34 -15.96
N TRP A 365 -1.93 -7.20 -15.51
CA TRP A 365 -0.62 -7.11 -14.90
C TRP A 365 -0.50 -7.93 -13.61
N CYS A 366 -1.49 -7.92 -12.69
CA CYS A 366 -1.38 -8.69 -11.45
C CYS A 366 -1.28 -10.21 -11.69
N PRO A 367 -2.25 -10.88 -12.35
CA PRO A 367 -2.15 -12.33 -12.57
C PRO A 367 -0.93 -12.71 -13.42
N ALA A 368 -0.54 -11.90 -14.40
CA ALA A 368 0.64 -12.18 -15.22
C ALA A 368 1.94 -12.06 -14.42
N MET A 369 2.17 -10.96 -13.68
CA MET A 369 3.36 -10.83 -12.83
C MET A 369 3.44 -11.90 -11.74
N LEU A 370 2.28 -12.32 -11.19
CA LEU A 370 2.21 -13.42 -10.23
C LEU A 370 2.63 -14.76 -10.85
N LYS A 371 2.21 -15.02 -12.09
CA LYS A 371 2.63 -16.19 -12.86
C LYS A 371 4.13 -16.15 -13.17
N ASP A 372 4.66 -14.98 -13.45
CA ASP A 372 6.08 -14.77 -13.78
C ASP A 372 6.98 -14.65 -12.54
N GLY A 373 6.42 -14.87 -11.35
CA GLY A 373 7.20 -15.11 -10.14
C GLY A 373 7.33 -13.93 -9.18
N ILE A 374 6.64 -12.80 -9.41
CA ILE A 374 6.67 -11.68 -8.45
C ILE A 374 6.24 -12.14 -7.04
N THR A 375 6.82 -11.54 -6.01
CA THR A 375 6.55 -11.91 -4.60
C THR A 375 5.44 -11.07 -3.99
N ALA A 376 5.34 -9.80 -4.38
CA ALA A 376 4.26 -8.92 -3.96
C ALA A 376 3.86 -7.95 -5.06
N THR A 377 2.55 -7.72 -5.18
CA THR A 377 1.98 -6.73 -6.11
C THR A 377 0.69 -6.13 -5.57
N LEU A 378 0.18 -5.09 -6.21
CA LEU A 378 -1.11 -4.49 -5.93
C LEU A 378 -1.80 -4.09 -7.23
N GLY A 379 -3.14 -4.05 -7.22
CA GLY A 379 -3.90 -3.72 -8.41
C GLY A 379 -5.37 -3.48 -8.11
N ALA A 380 -6.11 -3.05 -9.13
CA ALA A 380 -7.50 -2.65 -9.01
C ALA A 380 -8.46 -3.74 -9.53
N VAL A 381 -9.53 -4.02 -8.77
CA VAL A 381 -10.62 -4.93 -9.16
C VAL A 381 -11.73 -4.24 -9.99
N ALA A 382 -11.58 -2.94 -10.21
CA ALA A 382 -12.39 -2.12 -11.11
C ALA A 382 -11.61 -0.84 -11.49
N GLU A 383 -12.29 0.20 -11.98
CA GLU A 383 -11.72 1.52 -12.22
C GLU A 383 -11.41 2.25 -10.89
N PRO A 384 -10.13 2.51 -10.55
CA PRO A 384 -9.76 3.12 -9.28
C PRO A 384 -9.61 4.64 -9.34
N TYR A 385 -9.48 5.27 -10.52
CA TYR A 385 -8.85 6.59 -10.69
C TYR A 385 -7.39 6.64 -10.19
N LEU A 386 -6.57 7.46 -10.85
CA LEU A 386 -5.13 7.56 -10.56
C LEU A 386 -4.83 7.87 -9.09
N HIS A 387 -5.58 8.82 -8.50
CA HIS A 387 -5.38 9.28 -7.13
C HIS A 387 -5.58 8.21 -6.06
N SER A 388 -6.08 7.02 -6.42
CA SER A 388 -6.29 5.93 -5.48
C SER A 388 -5.07 5.03 -5.33
N PHE A 389 -4.11 5.07 -6.25
CA PHE A 389 -2.88 4.30 -6.12
C PHE A 389 -1.97 4.89 -5.03
N PRO A 390 -1.25 4.05 -4.27
CA PRO A 390 -0.08 4.52 -3.55
C PRO A 390 0.85 5.30 -4.48
N GLU A 391 1.33 6.44 -4.03
CA GLU A 391 2.37 7.17 -4.73
C GLU A 391 3.65 6.29 -4.75
N PRO A 392 4.27 6.01 -5.92
CA PRO A 392 5.42 5.12 -6.05
C PRO A 392 6.55 5.41 -5.06
N LYS A 393 7.08 6.63 -5.06
CA LYS A 393 8.11 7.02 -4.10
C LYS A 393 7.68 6.76 -2.66
N ALA A 394 6.46 7.19 -2.28
CA ALA A 394 6.00 7.07 -0.90
C ALA A 394 5.91 5.61 -0.46
N PHE A 395 5.35 4.73 -1.30
CA PHE A 395 5.19 3.30 -0.98
C PHE A 395 6.54 2.61 -0.78
N PHE A 396 7.46 2.74 -1.73
CA PHE A 396 8.77 2.10 -1.62
C PHE A 396 9.65 2.73 -0.54
N MET A 397 9.50 4.02 -0.23
CA MET A 397 10.21 4.64 0.90
C MET A 397 9.81 4.04 2.25
N GLU A 398 8.54 3.67 2.46
CA GLU A 398 8.13 2.96 3.68
C GLU A 398 8.81 1.58 3.76
N LEU A 399 8.95 0.87 2.64
CA LEU A 399 9.69 -0.40 2.58
C LEU A 399 11.19 -0.19 2.85
N TYR A 400 11.82 0.84 2.27
CA TYR A 400 13.24 1.17 2.53
C TYR A 400 13.50 1.59 3.98
N ASN A 401 12.46 2.00 4.70
CA ASN A 401 12.53 2.27 6.14
C ASN A 401 12.30 1.01 7.00
N GLY A 402 12.21 -0.18 6.39
CA GLY A 402 12.13 -1.47 7.07
C GLY A 402 10.72 -1.90 7.49
N ARG A 403 9.68 -1.17 7.07
CA ARG A 403 8.28 -1.58 7.34
C ARG A 403 7.89 -2.82 6.56
N CYS A 404 6.92 -3.57 7.08
CA CYS A 404 6.38 -4.70 6.34
C CYS A 404 5.47 -4.24 5.20
N LEU A 405 5.21 -5.15 4.26
CA LEU A 405 4.46 -4.90 3.03
C LEU A 405 3.09 -4.27 3.30
N VAL A 406 2.34 -4.81 4.27
CA VAL A 406 0.98 -4.33 4.53
C VAL A 406 0.98 -2.95 5.21
N GLU A 407 1.91 -2.69 6.12
CA GLU A 407 2.09 -1.36 6.73
C GLU A 407 2.46 -0.32 5.67
N ALA A 408 3.44 -0.62 4.80
CA ALA A 408 3.84 0.27 3.73
C ALA A 408 2.67 0.60 2.80
N TYR A 409 1.83 -0.40 2.50
CA TYR A 409 0.62 -0.19 1.72
C TYR A 409 -0.38 0.70 2.44
N TYR A 410 -0.78 0.42 3.69
CA TYR A 410 -1.80 1.24 4.38
C TYR A 410 -1.31 2.62 4.79
N ARG A 411 -0.01 2.84 4.96
CA ARG A 411 0.52 4.19 5.19
C ARG A 411 0.46 5.09 3.95
N THR A 412 0.30 4.50 2.76
CA THR A 412 0.40 5.22 1.48
C THR A 412 -0.85 5.11 0.61
N LYS A 413 -1.65 4.06 0.77
CA LYS A 413 -2.97 3.84 0.15
C LYS A 413 -3.93 4.98 0.55
N PRO A 414 -4.40 5.80 -0.41
CA PRO A 414 -5.24 6.95 -0.11
C PRO A 414 -6.64 6.63 0.45
N PHE A 415 -7.26 5.54 0.01
CA PHE A 415 -8.68 5.31 0.27
C PHE A 415 -9.05 3.85 0.58
N ASN A 416 -10.06 3.69 1.43
CA ASN A 416 -10.79 2.44 1.72
C ASN A 416 -12.18 2.44 1.09
N SER A 417 -12.90 1.31 1.16
CA SER A 417 -14.19 1.12 0.46
C SER A 417 -14.06 1.43 -1.04
N TRP A 418 -12.95 0.99 -1.65
CA TRP A 418 -12.61 1.29 -3.05
C TRP A 418 -11.88 0.12 -3.72
N GLN A 419 -11.28 0.32 -4.91
CA GLN A 419 -11.00 -0.79 -5.82
C GLN A 419 -9.67 -1.53 -5.63
N LEU A 420 -8.77 -1.09 -4.77
CA LEU A 420 -7.42 -1.69 -4.69
C LEU A 420 -7.35 -2.91 -3.76
N VAL A 421 -6.51 -3.87 -4.16
CA VAL A 421 -6.09 -5.03 -3.35
C VAL A 421 -4.56 -5.06 -3.27
N LEU A 422 -4.03 -5.63 -2.20
CA LEU A 422 -2.61 -5.92 -1.99
C LEU A 422 -2.42 -7.43 -1.93
N ILE A 423 -1.53 -7.96 -2.78
CA ILE A 423 -1.27 -9.39 -2.90
C ILE A 423 0.17 -9.65 -2.48
N GLY A 424 0.36 -10.52 -1.49
CA GLY A 424 1.66 -10.84 -0.93
C GLY A 424 1.57 -11.29 0.52
N ASP A 425 2.73 -11.53 1.13
CA ASP A 425 2.83 -11.80 2.55
C ASP A 425 2.79 -10.48 3.35
N PRO A 426 1.81 -10.27 4.25
CA PRO A 426 1.68 -9.00 4.97
C PRO A 426 2.91 -8.66 5.83
N LEU A 427 3.59 -9.67 6.38
CA LEU A 427 4.76 -9.50 7.24
C LEU A 427 6.07 -9.29 6.47
N TYR A 428 6.03 -9.33 5.13
CA TYR A 428 7.24 -9.27 4.32
C TYR A 428 8.00 -7.94 4.49
N ARG A 429 9.26 -8.00 4.93
CA ARG A 429 10.16 -6.86 5.13
C ARG A 429 11.41 -6.95 4.23
N PRO A 430 11.33 -6.55 2.95
CA PRO A 430 12.41 -6.70 1.96
C PRO A 430 13.74 -6.02 2.31
N PHE A 431 13.70 -4.96 3.12
CA PHE A 431 14.86 -4.11 3.43
C PHE A 431 15.09 -3.95 4.94
N LYS A 432 14.52 -4.82 5.78
CA LYS A 432 14.87 -4.84 7.20
C LYS A 432 16.36 -5.15 7.33
N LYS A 433 17.08 -4.28 8.04
CA LYS A 433 18.48 -4.56 8.37
C LYS A 433 18.51 -5.75 9.35
N PRO A 434 19.35 -6.77 9.10
CA PRO A 434 19.47 -7.91 10.00
C PRO A 434 19.95 -7.50 11.40
#